data_AF-A0A1F9GH04-F1
#
_entry.id   AF-A0A1F9GH04-F1
#
_cell.length_a   1.000
_cell.length_b   1.000
_cell.length_c   1.000
_cell.angle_alpha   90.00
_cell.angle_beta   90.00
_cell.angle_gamma   90.00
#
_symmetry.space_group_name_H-M   'P 1'
#
loop_
_entity.id
_entity.type
_entity.pdbx_description
1 polymer ?
#
loop_
_entity_poly.entity_id
_entity_poly.type
_entity_poly.pdbx_seq_one_letter_code
_entity_poly.pdbx_strand_id
1 'polypeptide(L)'
;MKFEDYKRLSEAQKVEYLCRSHGDEGLFQKIQEEFLREFNQNESIEVVVGGYGIGEVPAIVVILKQRAKLHLPKSFMGLPVIKRNKRITSE
;
A
#
# COMPACT_ATOMS: atom_id res chain seq x y z
N MET A 1 10.88 -10.53 8.08
CA MET A 1 12.09 -9.89 7.48
C MET A 1 12.23 -8.47 8.02
N LYS A 2 13.44 -7.87 8.10
CA LYS A 2 13.55 -6.43 8.44
C LYS A 2 13.15 -5.58 7.24
N PHE A 3 12.56 -4.41 7.51
CA PHE A 3 12.07 -3.54 6.45
C PHE A 3 13.19 -2.99 5.54
N GLU A 4 14.37 -2.70 6.08
CA GLU A 4 15.54 -2.28 5.30
C GLU A 4 15.99 -3.35 4.29
N ASP A 5 15.89 -4.62 4.65
CA ASP A 5 16.24 -5.73 3.76
C ASP A 5 15.16 -5.90 2.68
N TYR A 6 13.88 -5.73 3.05
CA TYR A 6 12.77 -5.73 2.10
C TYR A 6 12.91 -4.64 1.04
N LYS A 7 13.35 -3.42 1.42
CA LYS A 7 13.53 -2.31 0.46
C LYS A 7 14.58 -2.61 -0.62
N ARG A 8 15.56 -3.47 -0.32
CA ARG A 8 16.64 -3.87 -1.23
C ARG A 8 16.24 -4.98 -2.20
N LEU A 9 15.11 -5.64 -1.98
CA LEU A 9 14.59 -6.67 -2.87
C LEU A 9 14.20 -6.09 -4.23
N SER A 10 14.34 -6.89 -5.28
CA SER A 10 13.73 -6.59 -6.57
C SER A 10 12.20 -6.61 -6.49
N GLU A 11 11.54 -5.99 -7.46
CA GLU A 11 10.06 -5.93 -7.50
C GLU A 11 9.43 -7.33 -7.47
N ALA A 12 9.98 -8.28 -8.24
CA ALA A 12 9.52 -9.66 -8.26
C ALA A 12 9.71 -10.36 -6.90
N GLN A 13 10.84 -10.12 -6.23
CA GLN A 13 11.12 -10.67 -4.91
C GLN A 13 10.20 -10.10 -3.83
N LYS A 14 9.84 -8.81 -3.94
CA LYS A 14 8.87 -8.18 -3.03
C LYS A 14 7.49 -8.82 -3.17
N VAL A 15 7.03 -9.02 -4.41
CA VAL A 15 5.76 -9.70 -4.70
C VAL A 15 5.78 -11.12 -4.15
N GLU A 16 6.82 -11.90 -4.47
CA GLU A 16 6.95 -13.29 -4.02
C GLU A 16 6.98 -13.40 -2.50
N TYR A 17 7.72 -12.51 -1.83
CA TYR A 17 7.79 -12.47 -0.36
C TYR A 17 6.41 -12.21 0.24
N LEU A 18 5.74 -11.14 -0.19
CA LEU A 18 4.44 -10.76 0.36
C LEU A 18 3.34 -11.80 0.09
N CYS A 19 3.38 -12.47 -1.07
CA CYS A 19 2.46 -13.56 -1.39
C CYS A 19 2.73 -14.82 -0.55
N ARG A 20 4.01 -15.14 -0.26
CA ARG A 20 4.38 -16.34 0.52
C ARG A 20 4.30 -16.17 2.02
N SER A 21 4.51 -14.96 2.54
CA SER A 21 4.60 -14.72 3.97
C SER A 21 3.25 -14.63 4.68
N HIS A 22 2.12 -14.77 3.96
CA HIS A 22 0.75 -14.67 4.52
C HIS A 22 0.59 -13.54 5.55
N GLY A 23 1.10 -12.34 5.22
CA GLY A 23 1.09 -11.24 6.18
C GLY A 23 2.11 -11.42 7.32
N ASP A 24 3.40 -11.16 7.03
CA ASP A 24 4.33 -10.72 8.06
C ASP A 24 3.81 -9.36 8.58
N GLU A 25 2.92 -9.40 9.58
CA GLU A 25 2.19 -8.24 10.10
C GLU A 25 3.14 -7.16 10.58
N GLY A 26 4.27 -7.55 11.18
CA GLY A 26 5.29 -6.60 11.64
C GLY A 26 6.01 -5.88 10.50
N LEU A 27 6.28 -6.57 9.38
CA LEU A 27 6.79 -5.93 8.17
C LEU A 27 5.72 -5.03 7.54
N PHE A 28 4.49 -5.52 7.45
CA PHE A 28 3.37 -4.77 6.87
C PHE A 28 3.08 -3.48 7.64
N GLN A 29 3.12 -3.52 8.97
CA GLN A 29 2.95 -2.34 9.82
C GLN A 29 4.00 -1.27 9.54
N LYS A 30 5.28 -1.64 9.37
CA LYS A 30 6.35 -0.70 9.03
C LYS A 30 6.18 -0.09 7.65
N ILE A 31 5.76 -0.92 6.68
CA ILE A 31 5.44 -0.47 5.34
C ILE A 31 4.29 0.53 5.37
N GLN A 32 3.25 0.24 6.15
CA GLN A 32 2.11 1.13 6.37
C GLN A 32 2.55 2.48 6.98
N GLU A 33 3.40 2.45 8.01
CA GLU A 33 3.91 3.67 8.64
C GLU A 33 4.68 4.56 7.65
N GLU A 34 5.54 3.97 6.81
CA GLU A 34 6.26 4.72 5.79
C GLU A 34 5.32 5.25 4.69
N PHE A 35 4.33 4.45 4.28
CA PHE A 35 3.33 4.87 3.31
C PHE A 35 2.49 6.04 3.82
N LEU A 36 2.03 5.97 5.06
CA LEU A 36 1.30 7.07 5.69
C LEU A 36 2.20 8.29 5.84
N ARG A 37 3.46 8.14 6.25
CA ARG A 37 4.38 9.28 6.32
C ARG A 37 4.52 10.00 4.97
N GLU A 38 4.57 9.26 3.87
CA GLU A 38 4.74 9.84 2.54
C GLU A 38 3.45 10.43 1.96
N PHE A 39 2.30 9.77 2.16
CA PHE A 39 1.05 10.12 1.48
C PHE A 39 -0.02 10.77 2.38
N ASN A 40 0.09 10.74 3.71
CA ASN A 40 -0.92 11.31 4.61
C ASN A 40 -1.04 12.83 4.52
N GLN A 41 0.00 13.52 4.03
CA GLN A 41 -0.05 14.96 3.76
C GLN A 41 -0.51 15.29 2.33
N ASN A 42 -0.79 14.27 1.50
CA ASN A 42 -1.23 14.51 0.14
C ASN A 42 -2.72 14.81 0.13
N GLU A 43 -3.09 16.07 -0.08
CA GLU A 43 -4.49 16.53 -0.06
C GLU A 43 -5.38 15.80 -1.08
N SER A 44 -4.80 15.24 -2.14
CA SER A 44 -5.49 14.52 -3.22
C SER A 44 -5.68 13.02 -2.94
N ILE A 45 -5.08 12.50 -1.86
CA ILE A 45 -5.06 11.08 -1.51
C ILE A 45 -5.56 10.91 -0.08
N GLU A 46 -6.58 10.09 0.09
CA GLU A 46 -7.04 9.62 1.39
C GLU A 46 -6.58 8.16 1.53
N VAL A 47 -5.62 7.91 2.43
CA VAL A 47 -5.10 6.56 2.67
C VAL A 47 -5.97 5.88 3.71
N VAL A 48 -6.62 4.78 3.33
CA VAL A 48 -7.38 3.94 4.25
C VAL A 48 -6.62 2.64 4.42
N VAL A 49 -6.10 2.42 5.62
CA VAL A 49 -5.41 1.17 5.91
C VAL A 49 -6.40 0.24 6.58
N GLY A 50 -6.76 -0.84 5.87
CA GLY A 50 -7.76 -1.76 6.39
C GLY A 50 -7.98 -2.97 5.49
N GLY A 51 -7.42 -4.10 5.91
CA GLY A 51 -7.90 -5.43 5.57
C GLY A 51 -6.99 -6.32 4.74
N TYR A 52 -7.30 -7.61 4.84
CA TYR A 52 -7.00 -8.64 3.85
C TYR A 52 -7.52 -8.21 2.49
N GLY A 53 -6.66 -8.15 1.48
CA GLY A 53 -7.01 -7.77 0.10
C GLY A 53 -7.77 -8.89 -0.64
N ILE A 54 -7.18 -9.38 -1.73
CA ILE A 54 -7.62 -10.63 -2.38
C ILE A 54 -6.94 -11.78 -1.63
N GLY A 55 -7.67 -12.54 -0.83
CA GLY A 55 -7.13 -13.61 0.02
C GLY A 55 -6.59 -13.10 1.37
N GLU A 56 -5.67 -13.84 2.00
CA GLU A 56 -5.09 -13.54 3.33
C GLU A 56 -3.89 -12.56 3.31
N VAL A 57 -3.70 -11.79 2.23
CA VAL A 57 -2.57 -10.85 2.12
C VAL A 57 -3.01 -9.45 2.54
N PRO A 58 -2.33 -8.81 3.52
CA PRO A 58 -2.61 -7.43 3.91
C PRO A 58 -2.42 -6.44 2.74
N ALA A 59 -3.33 -5.48 2.60
CA ALA A 59 -3.33 -4.52 1.50
C ALA A 59 -3.45 -3.06 2.00
N ILE A 60 -2.86 -2.13 1.25
CA ILE A 60 -3.06 -0.69 1.48
C ILE A 60 -4.14 -0.21 0.51
N VAL A 61 -5.25 0.30 1.05
CA VAL A 61 -6.32 0.88 0.22
C VAL A 61 -6.09 2.38 0.10
N VAL A 62 -6.07 2.87 -1.12
CA VAL A 62 -5.84 4.28 -1.42
C VAL A 62 -7.06 4.84 -2.11
N ILE A 63 -7.69 5.83 -1.50
CA ILE A 63 -8.84 6.56 -2.02
C ILE A 63 -8.33 7.85 -2.68
N LEU A 64 -8.50 7.95 -3.99
CA LEU A 64 -8.13 9.13 -4.76
C LEU A 64 -9.30 10.12 -4.78
N LYS A 65 -9.03 11.37 -4.40
CA LYS A 65 -9.92 12.49 -4.67
C LYS A 65 -9.84 12.83 -6.16
N GLN A 66 -10.93 13.33 -6.74
CA GLN A 66 -11.15 13.36 -8.20
C GLN A 66 -9.93 13.85 -9.02
N ARG A 67 -9.62 13.14 -10.12
CA ARG A 67 -8.51 13.40 -11.06
C ARG A 67 -7.09 13.26 -10.49
N ALA A 68 -6.91 12.84 -9.24
CA ALA A 68 -5.58 12.57 -8.69
C ALA A 68 -4.93 11.36 -9.36
N LYS A 69 -3.61 11.44 -9.59
CA LYS A 69 -2.78 10.31 -10.02
C LYS A 69 -1.92 9.87 -8.84
N LEU A 70 -1.97 8.58 -8.52
CA LEU A 70 -1.05 7.98 -7.55
C LEU A 70 0.22 7.51 -8.28
N HIS A 71 1.34 8.21 -8.04
CA HIS A 71 2.66 7.71 -8.36
C HIS A 71 3.22 7.00 -7.13
N LEU A 72 3.42 5.67 -7.23
CA LEU A 72 4.00 4.86 -6.16
C LEU A 72 5.51 4.80 -6.35
N PRO A 73 6.32 5.22 -5.36
CA PRO A 73 7.74 4.97 -5.35
C PRO A 73 8.08 3.48 -5.45
N LYS A 74 9.26 3.18 -5.99
CA LYS A 74 9.78 1.80 -6.11
C LYS A 74 9.90 1.07 -4.77
N SER A 75 10.02 1.81 -3.66
CA SER A 75 10.03 1.23 -2.30
C SER A 75 8.74 0.45 -2.03
N PHE A 76 7.60 0.92 -2.51
CA PHE A 76 6.27 0.33 -2.30
C PHE A 76 5.82 -0.64 -3.40
N MET A 77 6.67 -0.91 -4.39
CA MET A 77 6.33 -1.87 -5.43
C MET A 77 6.26 -3.29 -4.87
N GLY A 78 5.31 -4.07 -5.39
CA GLY A 78 4.99 -5.41 -4.92
C GLY A 78 3.96 -5.45 -3.78
N LEU A 79 3.60 -4.30 -3.21
CA LEU A 79 2.50 -4.22 -2.26
C LEU A 79 1.15 -4.32 -2.97
N PRO A 80 0.17 -5.03 -2.39
CA PRO A 80 -1.21 -4.96 -2.85
C PRO A 80 -1.75 -3.55 -2.51
N VAL A 81 -1.68 -2.65 -3.49
CA VAL A 81 -2.26 -1.30 -3.37
C VAL A 81 -3.56 -1.26 -4.15
N ILE A 82 -4.68 -1.19 -3.42
CA ILE A 82 -6.01 -1.15 -4.01
C ILE A 82 -6.41 0.31 -4.20
N LYS A 83 -6.49 0.76 -5.46
CA LYS A 83 -6.93 2.11 -5.81
C LYS A 83 -8.46 2.18 -5.87
N ARG A 84 -9.06 3.11 -5.14
CA ARG A 84 -10.49 3.44 -5.24
C ARG A 84 -10.65 4.91 -5.57
N ASN A 85 -11.67 5.23 -6.37
CA ASN A 85 -12.06 6.61 -6.61
C ASN A 85 -13.21 6.97 -5.68
N LYS A 86 -13.13 8.13 -5.03
CA LYS A 86 -14.26 8.66 -4.24
C LYS A 86 -15.37 9.04 -5.23
N ARG A 87 -16.42 8.21 -5.35
CA ARG A 87 -17.67 8.63 -5.99
C ARG A 87 -18.35 9.61 -5.05
N ILE A 88 -18.47 10.86 -5.48
CA ILE A 88 -19.39 11.80 -4.84
C ILE A 88 -20.76 11.44 -5.41
N THR A 89 -21.61 10.81 -4.61
CA THR A 89 -23.05 10.87 -4.86
C THR A 89 -23.47 12.29 -4.52
N SER A 90 -23.78 13.08 -5.55
CA SER A 90 -24.46 14.35 -5.39
C SER A 90 -25.87 14.03 -4.90
N GLU A 91 -26.14 14.31 -3.62
CA GLU A 91 -27.50 14.54 -3.12
C GLU A 91 -27.86 16.03 -3.29
#